data_AF-A0A2K6E965-F1
#
_entry.id   AF-A0A2K6E965-F1
#
_cell.length_a   1.000
_cell.length_b   1.000
_cell.length_c   1.000
_cell.angle_alpha   90.00
_cell.angle_beta   90.00
_cell.angle_gamma   90.00
#
_symmetry.space_group_name_H-M   'P 1'
#
loop_
_entity.id
_entity.type
_entity.pdbx_description
1 polymer ?
#
loop_
_entity_poly.entity_id
_entity_poly.type
_entity_poly.pdbx_seq_one_letter_code
_entity_poly.pdbx_strand_id
1 'polypeptide(L)'
;MAVVAAAAAGWLLRLRAAGAEGHWRRFRGVGLARGFLHPSATVEDAAQRRQVAHFTFQPDPEPREYGQTQKMNLFQSVTSALDNSLAKDPTAVIFGEDVAFGGVFRCTVGLRDKYGKDRVFNTPLCEQGIVGFGIGIAVTGATAIAEIQFADYIFPAFDQIVNEAAKYRYRSGDLFNCGSLTIRSPWGCVGHGALYHSQSPEAFFAHCPGIKERKRYSPSL
;
A
#
# COMPACT_ATOMS: atom_id res chain seq x y z
N MET A 1 -26.82 -39.47 11.48
CA MET A 1 -25.40 -39.45 11.90
C MET A 1 -24.56 -40.00 10.76
N ALA A 2 -24.09 -39.12 9.87
CA ALA A 2 -23.18 -39.48 8.78
C ALA A 2 -21.87 -38.72 9.01
N VAL A 3 -20.83 -39.44 9.41
CA VAL A 3 -19.48 -38.90 9.55
C VAL A 3 -18.89 -38.82 8.14
N VAL A 4 -18.77 -37.61 7.60
CA VAL A 4 -18.01 -37.37 6.37
C VAL A 4 -16.54 -37.31 6.76
N ALA A 5 -15.78 -38.33 6.35
CA ALA A 5 -14.34 -38.34 6.49
C ALA A 5 -13.73 -37.30 5.55
N ALA A 6 -13.19 -36.22 6.12
CA ALA A 6 -12.37 -35.26 5.37
C ALA A 6 -10.99 -35.87 5.12
N ALA A 7 -10.69 -36.16 3.85
CA ALA A 7 -9.34 -36.53 3.43
C ALA A 7 -8.43 -35.29 3.50
N ALA A 8 -7.59 -35.20 4.53
CA ALA A 8 -6.56 -34.18 4.63
C ALA A 8 -5.40 -34.54 3.67
N ALA A 9 -5.45 -34.05 2.44
CA ALA A 9 -4.29 -34.04 1.56
C ALA A 9 -3.32 -32.93 2.02
N GLY A 10 -2.52 -33.24 3.05
CA GLY A 10 -1.53 -32.32 3.60
C GLY A 10 -0.37 -32.07 2.64
N TRP A 11 -0.45 -31.00 1.85
CA TRP A 11 0.73 -30.42 1.23
C TRP A 11 1.46 -29.59 2.29
N LEU A 12 2.36 -30.23 3.06
CA LEU A 12 3.29 -29.50 3.92
C LEU A 12 4.25 -28.71 3.02
N LEU A 13 3.99 -27.40 2.87
CA LEU A 13 4.96 -26.48 2.28
C LEU A 13 6.14 -26.34 3.26
N ARG A 14 7.21 -27.10 3.04
CA ARG A 14 8.47 -26.90 3.76
C ARG A 14 9.14 -25.62 3.24
N LEU A 15 9.04 -24.54 4.01
CA LEU A 15 9.90 -23.38 3.85
C LEU A 15 11.32 -23.78 4.26
N ARG A 16 12.18 -24.13 3.30
CA ARG A 16 13.63 -24.13 3.52
C ARG A 16 14.11 -22.69 3.42
N ALA A 17 14.64 -22.14 4.50
CA ALA A 17 15.51 -20.97 4.41
C ALA A 17 16.64 -21.27 3.42
N ALA A 18 16.97 -20.33 2.53
CA ALA A 18 18.10 -20.46 1.61
C ALA A 18 19.35 -20.83 2.42
N GLY A 19 19.95 -21.97 2.05
CA GLY A 19 20.83 -22.75 2.91
C GLY A 19 22.10 -22.03 3.37
N ALA A 20 22.36 -22.13 4.67
CA ALA A 20 23.71 -22.04 5.24
C ALA A 20 24.24 -23.46 5.46
N GLU A 21 24.49 -24.20 4.37
CA GLU A 21 25.30 -25.42 4.42
C GLU A 21 26.54 -25.24 3.56
N GLY A 22 27.52 -24.55 4.14
CA GLY A 22 28.87 -24.44 3.62
C GLY A 22 29.85 -24.65 4.78
N HIS A 23 30.73 -25.64 4.63
CA HIS A 23 31.86 -25.87 5.54
C HIS A 23 32.72 -24.59 5.62
N TRP A 24 32.70 -23.89 6.76
CA TRP A 24 33.63 -22.80 7.02
C TRP A 24 35.05 -23.35 7.13
N ARG A 25 35.80 -23.34 6.02
CA ARG A 25 37.25 -23.55 6.05
C ARG A 25 37.92 -22.31 6.64
N ARG A 26 38.41 -22.46 7.87
CA ARG A 26 39.24 -21.49 8.58
C ARG A 26 40.60 -21.41 7.87
N PHE A 27 40.79 -20.42 6.99
CA PHE A 27 42.11 -20.14 6.43
C PHE A 27 43.02 -19.58 7.54
N ARG A 28 44.05 -20.36 7.91
CA ARG A 28 45.17 -19.89 8.73
C ARG A 28 46.06 -19.01 7.86
N GLY A 29 46.38 -17.82 8.36
CA GLY A 29 47.25 -16.87 7.69
C GLY A 29 48.66 -17.40 7.49
N VAL A 30 49.23 -17.08 6.33
CA VAL A 30 50.67 -17.09 6.09
C VAL A 30 51.04 -15.65 5.79
N GLY A 31 51.91 -15.08 6.63
CA GLY A 31 52.36 -13.70 6.52
C GLY A 31 53.12 -13.45 5.22
N LEU A 32 52.94 -12.24 4.67
CA LEU A 32 53.83 -11.70 3.65
C LEU A 32 54.13 -10.23 3.96
N ALA A 33 55.39 -9.89 3.71
CA ALA A 33 56.19 -8.77 4.20
C ALA A 33 55.58 -7.36 4.13
N ARG A 34 55.95 -6.55 5.13
CA ARG A 34 55.97 -5.09 5.10
C ARG A 34 56.86 -4.61 3.94
N GLY A 35 56.29 -3.83 3.02
CA GLY A 35 57.05 -3.19 1.94
C GLY A 35 56.36 -1.93 1.42
N PHE A 36 56.96 -0.79 1.76
CA PHE A 36 56.93 0.52 1.10
C PHE A 36 55.61 1.30 0.97
N LEU A 37 55.48 2.26 1.88
CA LEU A 37 54.67 3.47 1.75
C LEU A 37 55.17 4.31 0.56
N HIS A 38 54.26 4.67 -0.34
CA HIS A 38 54.37 5.86 -1.19
C HIS A 38 53.11 6.71 -0.99
N PRO A 39 53.22 7.98 -0.58
CA PRO A 39 52.09 8.87 -0.42
C PRO A 39 51.95 9.73 -1.68
N SER A 40 50.99 9.42 -2.55
CA SER A 40 50.44 10.42 -3.49
C SER A 40 49.22 9.87 -4.24
N ALA A 41 48.06 9.98 -3.59
CA ALA A 41 46.83 10.34 -4.27
C ALA A 41 45.94 10.92 -3.18
N THR A 42 45.70 12.22 -3.25
CA THR A 42 44.55 12.81 -2.56
C THR A 42 43.33 12.02 -3.01
N VAL A 43 42.85 11.13 -2.14
CA VAL A 43 41.51 10.58 -2.27
C VAL A 43 40.61 11.78 -1.98
N GLU A 44 40.30 12.53 -3.02
CA GLU A 44 39.10 13.33 -3.03
C GLU A 44 37.96 12.35 -2.83
N ASP A 45 37.55 12.20 -1.58
CA ASP A 45 36.28 11.66 -1.16
C ASP A 45 35.19 12.65 -1.62
N ALA A 46 35.09 12.83 -2.93
CA ALA A 46 33.91 13.36 -3.57
C ALA A 46 32.90 12.22 -3.59
N ALA A 47 32.32 11.95 -2.42
CA ALA A 47 31.08 11.23 -2.27
C ALA A 47 30.18 11.60 -3.44
N GLN A 48 30.03 10.68 -4.38
CA GLN A 48 29.27 10.88 -5.59
C GLN A 48 27.81 11.04 -5.18
N ARG A 49 27.42 12.29 -4.86
CA ARG A 49 26.06 12.72 -4.59
C ARG A 49 25.23 12.42 -5.84
N ARG A 50 24.73 11.20 -5.98
CA ARG A 50 23.62 10.91 -6.89
C ARG A 50 22.36 11.51 -6.28
N GLN A 51 22.23 12.83 -6.39
CA GLN A 51 20.96 13.56 -6.24
C GLN A 51 20.15 13.48 -7.53
N VAL A 52 20.00 12.29 -8.10
CA VAL A 52 19.27 12.13 -9.36
C VAL A 52 18.02 11.34 -9.06
N ALA A 53 16.87 11.99 -9.15
CA ALA A 53 15.59 11.29 -9.18
C ALA A 53 15.63 10.26 -10.32
N HIS A 54 15.17 9.03 -10.06
CA HIS A 54 15.21 7.97 -11.07
C HIS A 54 14.17 8.15 -12.19
N PHE A 55 13.31 9.17 -12.07
CA PHE A 55 12.34 9.58 -13.07
C PHE A 55 12.19 11.11 -13.09
N THR A 56 11.76 11.65 -14.23
CA THR A 56 11.38 13.06 -14.40
C THR A 56 9.91 13.11 -14.77
N PHE A 57 9.06 13.66 -13.90
CA PHE A 57 7.65 13.86 -14.21
C PHE A 57 7.48 15.03 -15.19
N GLN A 58 6.72 14.80 -16.25
CA GLN A 58 6.26 15.85 -17.17
C GLN A 58 4.74 16.01 -16.96
N PRO A 59 4.24 17.22 -16.69
CA PRO A 59 2.82 17.44 -16.51
C PRO A 59 2.08 17.27 -17.84
N ASP A 60 0.88 16.69 -17.77
CA ASP A 60 -0.02 16.67 -18.92
C ASP A 60 -0.42 18.10 -19.31
N PRO A 61 -0.73 18.36 -20.60
CA PRO A 61 -1.35 19.62 -21.02
C PRO A 61 -2.64 19.87 -20.23
N GLU A 62 -2.95 21.15 -19.97
CA GLU A 62 -4.19 21.49 -19.26
C GLU A 62 -5.42 20.97 -20.01
N PRO A 63 -6.24 20.09 -19.40
CA PRO A 63 -7.44 19.56 -20.03
C PRO A 63 -8.45 20.69 -20.27
N ARG A 64 -9.02 20.76 -21.49
CA ARG A 64 -10.09 21.73 -21.81
C ARG A 64 -11.50 21.20 -21.55
N GLU A 65 -11.63 19.89 -21.30
CA GLU A 65 -12.92 19.19 -21.32
C GLU A 65 -13.61 19.12 -19.94
N TYR A 66 -12.88 19.34 -18.84
CA TYR A 66 -13.36 19.09 -17.47
C TYR A 66 -13.66 20.36 -16.65
N GLY A 67 -13.80 21.51 -17.33
CA GLY A 67 -14.10 22.79 -16.69
C GLY A 67 -12.86 23.44 -16.06
N GLN A 68 -13.06 24.19 -14.96
CA GLN A 68 -12.00 24.92 -14.28
C GLN A 68 -10.97 23.96 -13.66
N THR A 69 -9.69 24.20 -13.92
CA THR A 69 -8.57 23.38 -13.41
C THR A 69 -7.76 24.16 -12.39
N GLN A 70 -7.05 23.42 -11.53
CA GLN A 70 -6.06 23.98 -10.60
C GLN A 70 -4.84 23.06 -10.59
N LYS A 71 -3.65 23.65 -10.54
CA LYS A 71 -2.40 22.88 -10.42
C LYS A 71 -2.35 22.21 -9.04
N MET A 72 -2.31 20.88 -9.06
CA MET A 72 -2.22 20.02 -7.87
C MET A 72 -1.08 19.03 -8.03
N ASN A 73 -0.38 18.73 -6.95
CA ASN A 73 0.42 17.51 -6.88
C ASN A 73 -0.47 16.29 -6.62
N LEU A 74 0.11 15.09 -6.60
CA LEU A 74 -0.66 13.85 -6.52
C LEU A 74 -1.47 13.74 -5.22
N PHE A 75 -0.88 14.05 -4.05
CA PHE A 75 -1.63 13.94 -2.79
C PHE A 75 -2.78 14.97 -2.73
N GLN A 76 -2.59 16.17 -3.27
CA GLN A 76 -3.63 17.19 -3.37
C GLN A 76 -4.78 16.73 -4.27
N SER A 77 -4.47 16.06 -5.39
CA SER A 77 -5.50 15.47 -6.26
C SER A 77 -6.29 14.36 -5.56
N VAL A 78 -5.63 13.57 -4.69
CA VAL A 78 -6.30 12.58 -3.84
C VAL A 78 -7.23 13.28 -2.85
N THR A 79 -6.77 14.32 -2.17
CA THR A 79 -7.62 15.12 -1.26
C THR A 79 -8.82 15.71 -2.00
N SER A 80 -8.63 16.27 -3.20
CA SER A 80 -9.72 16.80 -4.03
C SER A 80 -10.72 15.72 -4.44
N ALA A 81 -10.25 14.53 -4.82
CA ALA A 81 -11.13 13.40 -5.16
C ALA A 81 -11.93 12.89 -3.94
N LEU A 82 -11.31 12.86 -2.76
CA LEU A 82 -11.96 12.51 -1.50
C LEU A 82 -12.99 13.57 -1.11
N ASP A 83 -12.63 14.85 -1.18
CA ASP A 83 -13.52 15.98 -0.93
C ASP A 83 -14.77 15.91 -1.81
N ASN A 84 -14.58 15.76 -3.13
CA ASN A 84 -15.68 15.59 -4.08
C ASN A 84 -16.56 14.37 -3.76
N SER A 85 -15.97 13.30 -3.25
CA SER A 85 -16.71 12.08 -2.87
C SER A 85 -17.55 12.30 -1.63
N LEU A 86 -17.02 12.93 -0.58
CA LEU A 86 -17.77 13.22 0.64
C LEU A 86 -18.84 14.28 0.42
N ALA A 87 -18.63 15.23 -0.49
CA ALA A 87 -19.61 16.24 -0.86
C ALA A 87 -20.84 15.64 -1.54
N LYS A 88 -20.64 14.71 -2.49
CA LYS A 88 -21.71 14.16 -3.33
C LYS A 88 -22.42 12.95 -2.72
N ASP A 89 -21.73 12.20 -1.87
CA ASP A 89 -22.25 11.00 -1.24
C ASP A 89 -22.31 11.21 0.29
N PRO A 90 -23.50 11.38 0.89
CA PRO A 90 -23.64 11.60 2.32
C PRO A 90 -23.27 10.37 3.16
N THR A 91 -23.22 9.17 2.55
CA THR A 91 -22.87 7.92 3.25
C THR A 91 -21.36 7.67 3.31
N ALA A 92 -20.58 8.38 2.50
CA ALA A 92 -19.15 8.12 2.39
C ALA A 92 -18.40 8.43 3.69
N VAL A 93 -17.55 7.51 4.12
CA VAL A 93 -16.67 7.69 5.28
C VAL A 93 -15.23 7.32 4.91
N ILE A 94 -14.28 8.05 5.49
CA ILE A 94 -12.85 7.79 5.39
C ILE A 94 -12.34 7.38 6.76
N PHE A 95 -11.61 6.28 6.80
CA PHE A 95 -11.05 5.77 8.04
C PHE A 95 -9.75 5.02 7.79
N GLY A 96 -8.93 4.95 8.83
CA GLY A 96 -7.62 4.31 8.82
C GLY A 96 -6.75 4.88 9.93
N GLU A 97 -5.51 4.46 9.99
CA GLU A 97 -4.56 5.04 10.94
C GLU A 97 -4.24 6.48 10.56
N ASP A 98 -4.29 7.39 11.55
CA ASP A 98 -3.81 8.77 11.41
C ASP A 98 -4.51 9.68 10.38
N VAL A 99 -5.59 9.22 9.75
CA VAL A 99 -6.31 9.99 8.72
C VAL A 99 -6.97 11.26 9.26
N ALA A 100 -7.30 11.33 10.56
CA ALA A 100 -8.06 12.42 11.15
C ALA A 100 -7.30 13.76 11.17
N PHE A 101 -5.99 13.75 11.41
CA PHE A 101 -5.19 14.99 11.39
C PHE A 101 -4.77 15.38 9.96
N GLY A 102 -4.95 14.46 9.01
CA GLY A 102 -4.62 14.66 7.59
C GLY A 102 -3.82 13.53 6.96
N GLY A 103 -3.46 12.49 7.73
CA GLY A 103 -2.64 11.37 7.29
C GLY A 103 -1.16 11.73 7.17
N VAL A 104 -0.29 10.71 7.28
CA VAL A 104 1.17 10.89 7.22
C VAL A 104 1.66 11.45 5.88
N PHE A 105 0.88 11.26 4.81
CA PHE A 105 1.12 11.82 3.47
C PHE A 105 0.23 13.02 3.11
N ARG A 106 -0.48 13.60 4.08
CA ARG A 106 -1.37 14.77 3.91
C ARG A 106 -2.56 14.57 2.97
N CYS A 107 -2.90 13.34 2.60
CA CYS A 107 -3.99 13.04 1.67
C CYS A 107 -5.39 13.39 2.21
N THR A 108 -5.57 13.55 3.52
CA THR A 108 -6.89 13.80 4.15
C THR A 108 -6.95 15.11 4.94
N VAL A 109 -5.98 16.01 4.75
CA VAL A 109 -5.92 17.30 5.46
C VAL A 109 -7.20 18.11 5.25
N GLY A 110 -7.75 18.65 6.34
CA GLY A 110 -8.94 19.51 6.34
C GLY A 110 -10.28 18.79 6.10
N LEU A 111 -10.28 17.52 5.70
CA LEU A 111 -11.51 16.78 5.42
C LEU A 111 -12.34 16.53 6.69
N ARG A 112 -11.69 16.24 7.81
CA ARG A 112 -12.38 16.06 9.10
C ARG A 112 -13.05 17.34 9.59
N ASP A 113 -12.38 18.48 9.44
CA ASP A 113 -12.94 19.76 9.86
C ASP A 113 -14.14 20.15 8.98
N LYS A 114 -14.10 19.81 7.69
CA LYS A 114 -15.17 20.08 6.72
C LYS A 114 -16.37 19.13 6.85
N TYR A 115 -16.15 17.84 7.06
CA TYR A 115 -17.18 16.79 7.01
C TYR A 115 -17.55 16.18 8.35
N GLY A 116 -16.85 16.54 9.42
CA GLY A 116 -17.09 16.07 10.78
C GLY A 116 -16.31 14.80 11.12
N LYS A 117 -16.12 14.62 12.43
CA LYS A 117 -15.40 13.49 13.03
C LYS A 117 -16.06 12.13 12.76
N ASP A 118 -17.35 12.09 12.47
CA ASP A 118 -18.08 10.84 12.22
C ASP A 118 -17.86 10.33 10.79
N ARG A 119 -17.35 11.19 9.89
CA ARG A 119 -17.07 10.84 8.49
C ARG A 119 -15.60 10.70 8.17
N VAL A 120 -14.71 11.29 8.96
CA VAL A 120 -13.26 11.15 8.82
C VAL A 120 -12.64 10.88 10.19
N PHE A 121 -12.27 9.62 10.46
CA PHE A 121 -11.86 9.19 11.79
C PHE A 121 -10.70 8.19 11.78
N ASN A 122 -9.95 8.19 12.88
CA ASN A 122 -8.87 7.23 13.10
C ASN A 122 -9.44 5.88 13.53
N THR A 123 -8.81 4.81 13.08
CA THR A 123 -8.99 3.46 13.61
C THR A 123 -7.90 3.12 14.63
N PRO A 124 -8.07 2.06 15.43
CA PRO A 124 -6.92 1.38 16.05
C PRO A 124 -5.91 0.91 14.99
N LEU A 125 -4.66 0.71 15.42
CA LEU A 125 -3.55 0.25 14.58
C LEU A 125 -3.69 -1.26 14.30
N CYS A 126 -4.43 -1.61 13.25
CA CYS A 126 -4.83 -2.98 12.93
C CYS A 126 -5.43 -3.08 11.52
N GLU A 127 -4.63 -3.46 10.53
CA GLU A 127 -5.01 -3.43 9.12
C GLU A 127 -6.11 -4.43 8.77
N GLN A 128 -6.08 -5.62 9.37
CA GLN A 128 -7.17 -6.60 9.24
C GLN A 128 -8.50 -6.05 9.79
N GLY A 129 -8.43 -5.26 10.87
CA GLY A 129 -9.58 -4.59 11.46
C GLY A 129 -10.09 -3.49 10.55
N ILE A 130 -9.21 -2.67 9.98
CA ILE A 130 -9.55 -1.60 9.02
C ILE A 130 -10.33 -2.18 7.84
N VAL A 131 -9.81 -3.21 7.18
CA VAL A 131 -10.47 -3.78 5.99
C VAL A 131 -11.76 -4.50 6.36
N GLY A 132 -11.76 -5.34 7.40
CA GLY A 132 -12.97 -6.04 7.84
C GLY A 132 -14.09 -5.08 8.25
N PHE A 133 -13.75 -4.01 8.96
CA PHE A 133 -14.68 -2.93 9.30
C PHE A 133 -15.23 -2.24 8.05
N GLY A 134 -14.37 -1.93 7.08
CA GLY A 134 -14.78 -1.36 5.79
C GLY A 134 -15.71 -2.24 4.98
N ILE A 135 -15.48 -3.56 4.96
CA ILE A 135 -16.40 -4.53 4.35
C ILE A 135 -17.77 -4.44 5.03
N GLY A 136 -17.81 -4.42 6.37
CA GLY A 136 -19.06 -4.29 7.13
C GLY A 136 -19.84 -3.02 6.77
N ILE A 137 -19.17 -1.86 6.69
CA ILE A 137 -19.78 -0.60 6.24
C ILE A 137 -20.33 -0.75 4.82
N ALA A 138 -19.53 -1.29 3.89
CA ALA A 138 -19.93 -1.42 2.50
C ALA A 138 -21.14 -2.35 2.31
N VAL A 139 -21.28 -3.38 3.15
CA VAL A 139 -22.41 -4.31 3.12
C VAL A 139 -23.73 -3.65 3.52
N THR A 140 -23.71 -2.59 4.34
CA THR A 140 -24.93 -1.81 4.65
C THR A 140 -25.34 -0.86 3.53
N GLY A 141 -24.50 -0.72 2.48
CA GLY A 141 -24.73 0.16 1.35
C GLY A 141 -24.04 1.53 1.44
N ALA A 142 -23.34 1.82 2.54
CA ALA A 142 -22.57 3.05 2.69
C ALA A 142 -21.23 2.97 1.94
N THR A 143 -20.69 4.10 1.48
CA THR A 143 -19.36 4.14 0.85
C THR A 143 -18.24 4.12 1.89
N ALA A 144 -17.36 3.12 1.81
CA ALA A 144 -16.26 2.92 2.74
C ALA A 144 -14.91 3.17 2.05
N ILE A 145 -14.18 4.19 2.48
CA ILE A 145 -12.87 4.55 1.93
C ILE A 145 -11.80 4.31 2.99
N ALA A 146 -11.21 3.11 2.99
CA ALA A 146 -10.19 2.69 3.93
C ALA A 146 -8.79 3.14 3.49
N GLU A 147 -7.98 3.67 4.41
CA GLU A 147 -6.53 3.90 4.21
C GLU A 147 -5.72 2.82 4.92
N ILE A 148 -4.81 2.17 4.18
CA ILE A 148 -3.68 1.41 4.72
C ILE A 148 -2.44 2.29 4.56
N GLN A 149 -1.65 2.43 5.63
CA GLN A 149 -0.65 3.50 5.71
C GLN A 149 0.52 3.33 4.72
N PHE A 150 0.90 2.09 4.41
CA PHE A 150 1.81 1.72 3.31
C PHE A 150 1.38 0.39 2.71
N ALA A 151 1.60 0.19 1.41
CA ALA A 151 1.22 -1.06 0.74
C ALA A 151 1.98 -2.26 1.31
N ASP A 152 3.17 -2.03 1.87
CA ASP A 152 3.95 -3.00 2.64
C ASP A 152 3.20 -3.57 3.86
N TYR A 153 2.26 -2.81 4.43
CA TYR A 153 1.46 -3.17 5.62
C TYR A 153 0.07 -3.72 5.27
N ILE A 154 -0.22 -3.99 4.00
CA ILE A 154 -1.54 -4.52 3.59
C ILE A 154 -1.70 -6.02 3.91
N PHE A 155 -0.60 -6.74 4.12
CA PHE A 155 -0.60 -8.20 4.24
C PHE A 155 -1.37 -8.76 5.46
N PRO A 156 -1.38 -8.12 6.65
CA PRO A 156 -2.29 -8.53 7.72
C PRO A 156 -3.76 -8.55 7.28
N ALA A 157 -4.16 -7.67 6.37
CA ALA A 157 -5.52 -7.62 5.82
C ALA A 157 -5.76 -8.55 4.62
N PHE A 158 -4.75 -9.33 4.19
CA PHE A 158 -4.84 -10.13 2.96
C PHE A 158 -5.99 -11.13 2.99
N ASP A 159 -6.26 -11.76 4.13
CA ASP A 159 -7.40 -12.67 4.29
C ASP A 159 -8.75 -11.98 4.09
N GLN A 160 -8.94 -10.80 4.71
CA GLN A 160 -10.16 -10.00 4.52
C GLN A 160 -10.31 -9.54 3.07
N ILE A 161 -9.22 -9.20 2.38
CA ILE A 161 -9.29 -8.80 0.97
C ILE A 161 -9.64 -9.99 0.08
N VAL A 162 -8.91 -11.10 0.23
CA VAL A 162 -8.95 -12.23 -0.69
C VAL A 162 -10.14 -13.14 -0.43
N ASN A 163 -10.40 -13.51 0.81
CA ASN A 163 -11.45 -14.48 1.15
C ASN A 163 -12.79 -13.82 1.42
N GLU A 164 -12.81 -12.61 1.98
CA GLU A 164 -14.06 -11.91 2.28
C GLU A 164 -14.46 -10.95 1.17
N ALA A 165 -13.72 -9.85 0.96
CA ALA A 165 -14.13 -8.78 0.05
C ALA A 165 -14.28 -9.27 -1.40
N ALA A 166 -13.28 -9.97 -1.94
CA ALA A 166 -13.28 -10.42 -3.33
C ALA A 166 -14.44 -11.38 -3.64
N LYS A 167 -14.82 -12.21 -2.67
CA LYS A 167 -15.80 -13.28 -2.86
C LYS A 167 -17.19 -12.91 -2.35
N TYR A 168 -17.36 -11.75 -1.69
CA TYR A 168 -18.57 -11.39 -0.96
C TYR A 168 -19.84 -11.44 -1.82
N ARG A 169 -19.77 -10.88 -3.04
CA ARG A 169 -20.88 -10.90 -4.00
C ARG A 169 -21.14 -12.30 -4.56
N TYR A 170 -20.08 -13.01 -4.90
CA TYR A 170 -20.19 -14.33 -5.53
C TYR A 170 -20.77 -15.37 -4.56
N ARG A 171 -20.26 -15.43 -3.33
CA ARG A 171 -20.69 -16.41 -2.33
C ARG A 171 -22.13 -16.23 -1.85
N SER A 172 -22.69 -15.02 -2.02
CA SER A 172 -24.04 -14.69 -1.60
C SER A 172 -25.08 -14.81 -2.72
N GLY A 173 -24.67 -15.13 -3.97
CA GLY A 173 -25.57 -15.07 -5.11
C GLY A 173 -26.13 -13.65 -5.35
N ASP A 174 -25.30 -12.63 -5.11
CA ASP A 174 -25.63 -11.20 -5.17
C ASP A 174 -26.62 -10.67 -4.10
N LEU A 175 -27.00 -11.50 -3.11
CA LEU A 175 -27.83 -11.04 -1.99
C LEU A 175 -27.13 -9.99 -1.11
N PHE A 176 -25.80 -10.07 -1.01
CA PHE A 176 -24.97 -9.10 -0.28
C PHE A 176 -23.69 -8.81 -1.06
N ASN A 177 -23.19 -7.58 -1.00
CA ASN A 177 -21.92 -7.20 -1.64
C ASN A 177 -21.23 -6.07 -0.87
N CYS A 178 -19.92 -5.91 -1.08
CA CYS A 178 -19.13 -4.80 -0.54
C CYS A 178 -18.58 -3.92 -1.67
N GLY A 179 -19.38 -3.67 -2.72
CA GLY A 179 -18.93 -2.96 -3.93
C GLY A 179 -18.62 -1.48 -3.71
N SER A 180 -19.08 -0.89 -2.61
CA SER A 180 -18.82 0.49 -2.20
C SER A 180 -17.56 0.64 -1.33
N LEU A 181 -16.78 -0.44 -1.15
CA LEU A 181 -15.48 -0.41 -0.49
C LEU A 181 -14.37 0.01 -1.47
N THR A 182 -13.55 0.96 -1.07
CA THR A 182 -12.26 1.28 -1.70
C THR A 182 -11.17 1.24 -0.64
N ILE A 183 -10.11 0.48 -0.90
CA ILE A 183 -8.89 0.47 -0.08
C ILE A 183 -7.83 1.26 -0.85
N ARG A 184 -7.28 2.31 -0.22
CA ARG A 184 -6.20 3.12 -0.79
C ARG A 184 -4.95 3.01 0.08
N SER A 185 -3.80 2.95 -0.59
CA SER A 185 -2.51 2.79 0.07
C SER A 185 -1.39 3.45 -0.75
N PRO A 186 -0.42 4.13 -0.11
CA PRO A 186 0.84 4.52 -0.74
C PRO A 186 1.58 3.28 -1.26
N TRP A 187 2.24 3.40 -2.42
CA TRP A 187 2.79 2.27 -3.17
C TRP A 187 4.09 2.64 -3.89
N GLY A 188 4.98 1.66 -4.04
CA GLY A 188 6.17 1.75 -4.89
C GLY A 188 7.40 2.36 -4.19
N CYS A 189 8.52 2.35 -4.90
CA CYS A 189 9.80 2.78 -4.35
C CYS A 189 9.86 4.29 -4.08
N VAL A 190 10.53 4.67 -2.99
CA VAL A 190 10.72 6.09 -2.58
C VAL A 190 12.21 6.48 -2.50
N GLY A 191 13.10 5.65 -3.03
CA GLY A 191 14.55 5.85 -3.03
C GLY A 191 15.26 5.35 -1.77
N HIS A 192 14.66 5.53 -0.59
CA HIS A 192 15.28 5.14 0.70
C HIS A 192 14.32 4.38 1.64
N GLY A 193 13.24 3.79 1.11
CA GLY A 193 12.22 3.11 1.93
C GLY A 193 12.58 1.68 2.37
N ALA A 194 13.68 1.13 1.85
CA ALA A 194 14.17 -0.21 2.16
C ALA A 194 13.08 -1.30 2.03
N LEU A 195 12.95 -2.19 3.03
CA LEU A 195 12.10 -3.39 2.92
C LEU A 195 10.60 -3.12 3.10
N TYR A 196 10.25 -2.09 3.87
CA TYR A 196 8.88 -1.93 4.41
C TYR A 196 8.24 -0.57 4.07
N HIS A 197 8.85 0.19 3.15
CA HIS A 197 8.29 1.42 2.61
C HIS A 197 8.60 1.56 1.11
N SER A 198 8.62 0.45 0.36
CA SER A 198 8.99 0.46 -1.06
C SER A 198 8.40 -0.68 -1.88
N GLN A 199 7.55 -1.53 -1.29
CA GLN A 199 7.00 -2.68 -1.99
C GLN A 199 5.94 -2.28 -3.02
N SER A 200 5.79 -3.19 -3.99
CA SER A 200 4.79 -3.15 -5.04
C SER A 200 4.02 -4.49 -5.04
N PRO A 201 3.02 -4.67 -4.16
CA PRO A 201 2.40 -5.98 -3.90
C PRO A 201 1.28 -6.38 -4.88
N GLU A 202 1.08 -5.66 -5.99
CA GLU A 202 0.00 -5.93 -6.97
C GLU A 202 -0.09 -7.38 -7.42
N ALA A 203 1.04 -8.07 -7.60
CA ALA A 203 1.05 -9.43 -8.10
C ALA A 203 0.37 -10.42 -7.13
N PHE A 204 0.40 -10.14 -5.82
CA PHE A 204 -0.31 -10.94 -4.82
C PHE A 204 -1.83 -10.83 -4.96
N PHE A 205 -2.32 -9.67 -5.43
CA PHE A 205 -3.74 -9.39 -5.59
C PHE A 205 -4.25 -9.71 -6.99
N ALA A 206 -3.38 -9.67 -8.01
CA ALA A 206 -3.73 -9.94 -9.41
C ALA A 206 -4.29 -11.36 -9.64
N HIS A 207 -3.96 -12.32 -8.77
CA HIS A 207 -4.48 -13.69 -8.81
C HIS A 207 -5.75 -13.90 -7.96
N CYS A 208 -6.40 -12.83 -7.51
CA CYS A 208 -7.63 -12.91 -6.73
C CYS A 208 -8.83 -12.36 -7.53
N PRO A 209 -9.63 -13.21 -8.20
CA PRO A 209 -10.86 -12.78 -8.88
C PRO A 209 -11.83 -12.10 -7.90
N GLY A 210 -12.45 -11.00 -8.34
CA GLY A 210 -13.48 -10.28 -7.59
C GLY A 210 -13.05 -8.94 -7.00
N ILE A 211 -11.75 -8.62 -7.02
CA ILE A 211 -11.21 -7.28 -6.71
C ILE A 211 -10.72 -6.59 -7.98
N LYS A 212 -10.60 -5.25 -7.91
CA LYS A 212 -10.04 -4.41 -8.96
C LYS A 212 -8.88 -3.61 -8.41
N GLU A 213 -7.77 -3.61 -9.13
CA GLU A 213 -6.61 -2.79 -8.83
C GLU A 213 -6.50 -1.64 -9.82
N ARG A 214 -6.16 -0.45 -9.31
CA ARG A 214 -5.89 0.72 -10.14
C ARG A 214 -4.71 1.49 -9.55
N LYS A 215 -3.75 1.82 -10.41
CA LYS A 215 -2.63 2.71 -10.09
C LYS A 215 -2.83 4.03 -10.80
N ARG A 216 -2.48 5.13 -10.14
CA ARG A 216 -2.40 6.46 -10.75
C ARG A 216 -0.96 6.93 -10.72
N TYR A 217 -0.51 7.46 -11.86
CA TYR A 217 0.87 7.93 -12.06
C TYR A 217 0.95 9.46 -12.21
N SER A 218 -0.19 10.13 -12.38
CA SER A 218 -0.31 11.58 -12.53
C SER A 218 -1.47 12.13 -11.67
N PRO A 219 -1.45 13.43 -11.32
CA PRO A 219 -2.55 14.09 -10.60
C PRO A 219 -3.81 14.32 -11.45
N SER A 220 -3.72 14.16 -12.77
CA SER A 220 -4.81 14.33 -13.73
C SER A 220 -5.85 13.19 -13.64
N LEU A 221 -7.08 13.50 -14.07
CA LEU A 221 -8.22 12.58 -14.04
C LEU A 221 -8.09 11.45 -15.06
#